data_AF-A0ABC9VVW6-F1
#
_entry.id   AF-A0ABC9VVW6-F1
#
_cell.length_a   1.000
_cell.length_b   1.000
_cell.length_c   1.000
_cell.angle_alpha   90.00
_cell.angle_beta   90.00
_cell.angle_gamma   90.00
#
_symmetry.space_group_name_H-M   'P 1'
#
loop_
_entity.id
_entity.type
_entity.pdbx_description
1 polymer ?
#
loop_
_entity_poly.entity_id
_entity_poly.type
_entity_poly.pdbx_seq_one_letter_code
_entity_poly.pdbx_strand_id
1 'polypeptide(L)'
;MVFLPAEPPDLHVIHQRIKGNMEVLQDFVVKREEGRTRQEYLALLRRDMAAYYSYSDFLLMKLMDIFPLPELINFLEANEVPRPVTVRTNTLKTRRRDLAQALINRGVNLDPLGKWSKTGLVIYDSSVPIGATPEYLAGHYMLQGASSLLPVMALAPQENERILDMCCAPGGKTSYIAQLMKNTGMILANDSNAERLHSVVGNLHRLGVTNAVVSNCDGRQFPKVLGGFDRVLLDAPCSGTGVISKDPAVKTNKDEKDILRCAHLQKELILSAIDSVNAASETGGYIVYCTCSIMVEENEWVVDYALKKRNVRLVATGLDFGKEGFTRFKDRRFHPSLKSTRRFYPHTHNMDGFFIAKFKKFSNAIPQAQKDEEPAVEAASLSTVPNTVMEPQLKKKKLEGSKADREQKQPQPALKKRHSLQVQRRPLKAGRPSTKMMCPQGPTRKKHRVKLNGQ
;
A
#
# COMPACT_ATOMS: atom_id res chain seq x y z
N MET A 1 -0.09 -29.37 45.96
CA MET A 1 -1.06 -29.39 44.84
C MET A 1 -0.30 -29.08 43.57
N VAL A 2 -0.51 -29.86 42.50
CA VAL A 2 -0.04 -29.50 41.16
C VAL A 2 -1.08 -28.54 40.56
N PHE A 3 -0.65 -27.37 40.08
CA PHE A 3 -1.50 -26.54 39.24
C PHE A 3 -1.64 -27.24 37.89
N LEU A 4 -2.77 -27.91 37.67
CA LEU A 4 -3.20 -28.28 36.32
C LEU A 4 -3.36 -26.97 35.52
N PRO A 5 -2.75 -26.82 34.34
CA PRO A 5 -3.10 -25.73 33.45
C PRO A 5 -4.59 -25.87 33.11
N ALA A 6 -5.37 -24.80 33.26
CA ALA A 6 -6.78 -24.82 32.90
C ALA A 6 -6.91 -25.24 31.42
N GLU A 7 -7.79 -26.20 31.15
CA GLU A 7 -8.00 -26.70 29.79
C GLU A 7 -8.37 -25.52 28.86
N PRO A 8 -7.83 -25.49 27.63
CA PRO A 8 -8.16 -24.42 26.69
C PRO A 8 -9.66 -24.44 26.43
N PRO A 9 -10.40 -23.34 26.72
CA PRO A 9 -11.85 -23.35 26.66
C PRO A 9 -12.35 -23.70 25.25
N ASP A 10 -13.26 -24.67 25.17
CA ASP A 10 -13.81 -25.17 23.92
C ASP A 10 -14.31 -24.03 23.02
N LEU A 11 -13.80 -23.98 21.79
CA LEU A 11 -14.17 -23.01 20.77
C LEU A 11 -15.68 -23.00 20.51
N HIS A 12 -16.37 -24.13 20.66
CA HIS A 12 -17.83 -24.19 20.55
C HIS A 12 -18.52 -23.43 21.70
N VAL A 13 -18.06 -23.61 22.94
CA VAL A 13 -18.54 -22.86 24.11
C VAL A 13 -18.24 -21.36 24.00
N ILE A 14 -17.05 -20.99 23.50
CA ILE A 14 -16.71 -19.57 23.23
C ILE A 14 -17.66 -18.99 22.17
N HIS A 15 -17.88 -19.69 21.07
CA HIS A 15 -18.77 -19.25 19.99
C HIS A 15 -20.24 -19.12 20.44
N GLN A 16 -20.74 -20.04 21.27
CA GLN A 16 -22.04 -19.88 21.92
C GLN A 16 -22.09 -18.65 22.84
N ARG A 17 -21.04 -18.42 23.64
CA ARG A 17 -20.95 -17.26 24.54
C ARG A 17 -20.87 -15.93 23.79
N ILE A 18 -20.16 -15.87 22.66
CA ILE A 18 -20.16 -14.70 21.76
C ILE A 18 -21.58 -14.38 21.29
N LYS A 19 -22.35 -15.39 20.82
CA LYS A 19 -23.72 -15.21 20.35
C LYS A 19 -24.67 -14.74 21.46
N GLY A 20 -24.68 -15.42 22.61
CA GLY A 20 -25.51 -15.03 23.75
C GLY A 20 -25.20 -13.62 24.25
N ASN A 21 -23.91 -13.28 24.39
CA ASN A 21 -23.47 -11.95 24.80
C ASN A 21 -23.87 -10.87 23.76
N MET A 22 -23.80 -11.16 22.46
CA MET A 22 -24.32 -10.26 21.43
C MET A 22 -25.83 -10.05 21.50
N GLU A 23 -26.62 -11.09 21.76
CA GLU A 23 -28.07 -10.93 21.96
C GLU A 23 -28.39 -10.03 23.15
N VAL A 24 -27.67 -10.19 24.26
CA VAL A 24 -27.78 -9.30 25.44
C VAL A 24 -27.35 -7.87 25.11
N LEU A 25 -26.31 -7.67 24.30
CA LEU A 25 -25.85 -6.34 23.90
C LEU A 25 -26.72 -5.65 22.84
N GLN A 26 -27.58 -6.41 22.13
CA GLN A 26 -28.62 -5.87 21.24
C GLN A 26 -29.83 -5.39 22.03
N ASP A 27 -30.35 -6.20 22.96
CA ASP A 27 -31.47 -5.83 23.85
C ASP A 27 -31.03 -5.77 25.32
N PHE A 28 -30.18 -4.79 25.61
CA PHE A 28 -29.55 -4.64 26.94
C PHE A 28 -30.53 -4.23 28.04
N VAL A 29 -31.73 -3.74 27.70
CA VAL A 29 -32.73 -3.36 28.70
C VAL A 29 -33.44 -4.60 29.23
N VAL A 30 -33.80 -5.54 28.35
CA VAL A 30 -34.58 -6.74 28.69
C VAL A 30 -33.69 -7.94 29.05
N LYS A 31 -32.57 -8.16 28.34
CA LYS A 31 -31.80 -9.41 28.43
C LYS A 31 -30.60 -9.40 29.39
N ARG A 32 -30.29 -8.29 30.08
CA ARG A 32 -29.13 -8.20 30.99
C ARG A 32 -29.34 -8.99 32.28
N GLU A 33 -28.25 -9.57 32.80
CA GLU A 33 -28.19 -10.07 34.17
C GLU A 33 -28.24 -8.91 35.19
N GLU A 34 -28.82 -9.16 36.37
CA GLU A 34 -28.87 -8.17 37.44
C GLU A 34 -27.47 -7.82 37.96
N GLY A 35 -27.27 -6.55 38.34
CA GLY A 35 -25.97 -5.99 38.75
C GLY A 35 -24.94 -5.81 37.62
N ARG A 36 -25.07 -6.53 36.49
CA ARG A 36 -24.04 -6.60 35.45
C ARG A 36 -24.09 -5.42 34.47
N THR A 37 -22.94 -4.80 34.24
CA THR A 37 -22.81 -3.58 33.43
C THR A 37 -22.55 -3.87 31.96
N ARG A 38 -22.93 -2.92 31.09
CA ARG A 38 -22.64 -3.01 29.64
C ARG A 38 -21.14 -3.09 29.34
N GLN A 39 -20.29 -2.51 30.19
CA GLN A 39 -18.84 -2.55 30.02
C GLN A 39 -18.27 -3.96 30.27
N GLU A 40 -18.79 -4.71 31.24
CA GLU A 40 -18.37 -6.09 31.50
C GLU A 40 -18.77 -7.04 30.38
N TYR A 41 -19.98 -6.90 29.82
CA TYR A 41 -20.40 -7.64 28.64
C TYR A 41 -19.52 -7.34 27.42
N LEU A 42 -19.18 -6.07 27.17
CA LEU A 42 -18.27 -5.67 26.10
C LEU A 42 -16.83 -6.20 26.32
N ALA A 43 -16.33 -6.19 27.56
CA ALA A 43 -15.01 -6.73 27.90
C ALA A 43 -14.95 -8.26 27.73
N LEU A 44 -16.00 -8.97 28.13
CA LEU A 44 -16.16 -10.41 27.89
C LEU A 44 -16.23 -10.70 26.39
N LEU A 45 -17.04 -9.96 25.64
CA LEU A 45 -17.19 -10.15 24.19
C LEU A 45 -15.85 -9.95 23.48
N ARG A 46 -15.08 -8.91 23.87
CA ARG A 46 -13.75 -8.64 23.34
C ARG A 46 -12.78 -9.78 23.64
N ARG A 47 -12.74 -10.27 24.88
CA ARG A 47 -11.90 -11.41 25.27
C ARG A 47 -12.25 -12.69 24.49
N ASP A 48 -13.54 -12.94 24.29
CA ASP A 48 -14.04 -14.14 23.60
C ASP A 48 -13.74 -14.09 22.11
N MET A 49 -14.01 -12.96 21.44
CA MET A 49 -13.66 -12.74 20.03
C MET A 49 -12.15 -12.78 19.80
N ALA A 50 -11.35 -12.21 20.70
CA ALA A 50 -9.88 -12.25 20.63
C ALA A 50 -9.37 -13.69 20.66
N ALA A 51 -9.89 -14.52 21.57
CA ALA A 51 -9.57 -15.94 21.66
C ALA A 51 -10.06 -16.75 20.45
N TYR A 52 -11.29 -16.53 20.00
CA TYR A 52 -11.91 -17.33 18.93
C TYR A 52 -11.30 -17.05 17.54
N TYR A 53 -11.11 -15.77 17.17
CA TYR A 53 -10.58 -15.38 15.86
C TYR A 53 -9.05 -15.19 15.85
N SER A 54 -8.37 -15.38 17.00
CA SER A 54 -6.93 -15.12 17.20
C SER A 54 -6.50 -13.68 16.90
N TYR A 55 -7.24 -12.70 17.42
CA TYR A 55 -6.91 -11.27 17.31
C TYR A 55 -6.25 -10.74 18.59
N SER A 56 -5.32 -9.80 18.45
CA SER A 56 -4.83 -9.00 19.59
C SER A 56 -5.93 -8.13 20.18
N ASP A 57 -5.94 -7.99 21.51
CA ASP A 57 -6.91 -7.18 22.26
C ASP A 57 -6.94 -5.72 21.78
N PHE A 58 -5.76 -5.18 21.46
CA PHE A 58 -5.57 -3.86 20.87
C PHE A 58 -6.26 -3.72 19.49
N LEU A 59 -5.98 -4.61 18.55
CA LEU A 59 -6.56 -4.55 17.21
C LEU A 59 -8.08 -4.70 17.29
N LEU A 60 -8.56 -5.66 18.07
CA LEU A 60 -9.99 -5.90 18.24
C LEU A 60 -10.70 -4.71 18.89
N MET A 61 -10.10 -4.03 19.86
CA MET A 61 -10.63 -2.77 20.41
C MET A 61 -10.78 -1.71 19.32
N LYS A 62 -9.77 -1.51 18.46
CA LYS A 62 -9.86 -0.59 17.31
C LYS A 62 -10.94 -1.00 16.30
N LEU A 63 -11.19 -2.30 16.12
CA LEU A 63 -12.27 -2.79 15.26
C LEU A 63 -13.66 -2.54 15.87
N MET A 64 -13.83 -2.73 17.19
CA MET A 64 -15.05 -2.38 17.93
C MET A 64 -15.36 -0.87 17.91
N ASP A 65 -14.34 -0.02 17.75
CA ASP A 65 -14.51 1.42 17.55
C ASP A 65 -15.01 1.78 16.13
N ILE A 66 -14.65 0.97 15.12
CA ILE A 66 -14.92 1.22 13.69
C ILE A 66 -16.26 0.63 13.25
N PHE A 67 -16.66 -0.53 13.79
CA PHE A 67 -17.83 -1.28 13.36
C PHE A 67 -18.85 -1.48 14.49
N PRO A 68 -20.17 -1.29 14.23
CA PRO A 68 -21.22 -1.80 15.11
C PRO A 68 -21.04 -3.32 15.33
N LEU A 69 -21.33 -3.83 16.53
CA LEU A 69 -21.06 -5.23 16.88
C LEU A 69 -21.60 -6.29 15.88
N PRO A 70 -22.80 -6.15 15.26
CA PRO A 70 -23.25 -7.07 14.22
C PRO A 70 -22.46 -6.96 12.91
N GLU A 71 -21.95 -5.77 12.57
CA GLU A 71 -21.06 -5.60 11.41
C GLU A 71 -19.64 -6.13 11.70
N LEU A 72 -19.19 -6.06 12.96
CA LEU A 72 -17.89 -6.56 13.39
C LEU A 72 -17.74 -8.08 13.19
N ILE A 73 -18.72 -8.90 13.57
CA ILE A 73 -18.64 -10.36 13.32
C ILE A 73 -18.55 -10.64 11.83
N ASN A 74 -19.40 -10.02 11.02
CA ASN A 74 -19.35 -10.18 9.57
C ASN A 74 -17.96 -9.82 9.02
N PHE A 75 -17.31 -8.77 9.54
CA PHE A 75 -15.93 -8.41 9.18
C PHE A 75 -14.88 -9.44 9.64
N LEU A 76 -15.00 -9.98 10.85
CA LEU A 76 -14.07 -10.98 11.39
C LEU A 76 -14.17 -12.30 10.61
N GLU A 77 -15.38 -12.86 10.46
CA GLU A 77 -15.63 -14.08 9.67
C GLU A 77 -15.16 -13.91 8.20
N ALA A 78 -15.40 -12.73 7.62
CA ALA A 78 -14.91 -12.39 6.29
C ALA A 78 -13.37 -12.36 6.18
N ASN A 79 -12.62 -12.23 7.27
CA ASN A 79 -11.15 -12.32 7.21
C ASN A 79 -10.63 -13.76 7.31
N GLU A 80 -11.43 -14.70 7.81
CA GLU A 80 -11.06 -16.12 7.85
C GLU A 80 -11.31 -16.83 6.51
N VAL A 81 -12.20 -16.31 5.67
CA VAL A 81 -12.49 -16.86 4.33
C VAL A 81 -11.42 -16.40 3.32
N PRO A 82 -10.67 -17.32 2.66
CA PRO A 82 -9.70 -16.96 1.63
C PRO A 82 -10.38 -16.33 0.43
N ARG A 83 -9.82 -15.22 -0.07
CA ARG A 83 -10.42 -14.46 -1.18
C ARG A 83 -10.06 -15.09 -2.54
N PRO A 84 -11.00 -15.11 -3.51
CA PRO A 84 -10.76 -15.72 -4.81
C PRO A 84 -9.67 -14.97 -5.58
N VAL A 85 -8.90 -15.70 -6.38
CA VAL A 85 -7.75 -15.14 -7.10
C VAL A 85 -8.24 -14.17 -8.16
N THR A 86 -7.61 -12.99 -8.25
CA THR A 86 -8.01 -11.93 -9.16
C THR A 86 -6.86 -11.53 -10.08
N VAL A 87 -7.19 -11.34 -11.37
CA VAL A 87 -6.23 -10.96 -12.42
C VAL A 87 -6.71 -9.72 -13.17
N ARG A 88 -5.77 -8.87 -13.55
CA ARG A 88 -5.99 -7.73 -14.45
C ARG A 88 -5.50 -8.09 -15.85
N THR A 89 -6.37 -8.09 -16.85
CA THR A 89 -5.98 -8.18 -18.26
C THR A 89 -5.07 -7.02 -18.65
N ASN A 90 -3.97 -7.30 -19.35
CA ASN A 90 -3.09 -6.29 -19.92
C ASN A 90 -3.60 -5.82 -21.29
N THR A 91 -4.30 -4.68 -21.31
CA THR A 91 -4.88 -4.10 -22.53
C THR A 91 -3.87 -3.59 -23.56
N LEU A 92 -2.57 -3.54 -23.22
CA LEU A 92 -1.49 -3.29 -24.21
C LEU A 92 -1.20 -4.52 -25.08
N LYS A 93 -1.59 -5.73 -24.64
CA LYS A 93 -1.25 -7.00 -25.31
C LYS A 93 -2.46 -7.84 -25.74
N THR A 94 -3.60 -7.76 -25.04
CA THR A 94 -4.79 -8.56 -25.36
C THR A 94 -6.08 -7.93 -24.83
N ARG A 95 -7.25 -8.34 -25.34
CA ARG A 95 -8.56 -7.91 -24.81
C ARG A 95 -9.06 -8.91 -23.77
N ARG A 96 -9.90 -8.45 -22.83
CA ARG A 96 -10.40 -9.30 -21.73
C ARG A 96 -11.20 -10.52 -22.20
N ARG A 97 -11.90 -10.42 -23.34
CA ARG A 97 -12.65 -11.55 -23.94
C ARG A 97 -11.68 -12.63 -24.44
N ASP A 98 -10.70 -12.22 -25.23
CA ASP A 98 -9.70 -13.08 -25.85
C ASP A 98 -8.87 -13.82 -24.79
N LEU A 99 -8.45 -13.10 -23.72
CA LEU A 99 -7.79 -13.72 -22.56
C LEU A 99 -8.70 -14.69 -21.80
N ALA A 100 -9.95 -14.31 -21.54
CA ALA A 100 -10.91 -15.17 -20.85
C ALA A 100 -11.09 -16.49 -21.62
N GLN A 101 -11.25 -16.43 -22.94
CA GLN A 101 -11.35 -17.62 -23.80
C GLN A 101 -10.06 -18.46 -23.77
N ALA A 102 -8.88 -17.84 -23.84
CA ALA A 102 -7.61 -18.55 -23.75
C ALA A 102 -7.41 -19.29 -22.40
N LEU A 103 -7.88 -18.72 -21.29
CA LEU A 103 -7.83 -19.35 -19.97
C LEU A 103 -8.91 -20.43 -19.79
N ILE A 104 -10.15 -20.20 -20.26
CA ILE A 104 -11.22 -21.22 -20.26
C ILE A 104 -10.80 -22.45 -21.06
N ASN A 105 -10.15 -22.27 -22.22
CA ASN A 105 -9.59 -23.36 -23.02
C ASN A 105 -8.48 -24.17 -22.31
N ARG A 106 -7.95 -23.68 -21.17
CA ARG A 106 -6.99 -24.40 -20.30
C ARG A 106 -7.66 -25.05 -19.08
N GLY A 107 -8.98 -24.97 -18.94
CA GLY A 107 -9.69 -25.48 -17.76
C GLY A 107 -9.65 -24.54 -16.55
N VAL A 108 -9.54 -23.23 -16.77
CA VAL A 108 -9.64 -22.21 -15.71
C VAL A 108 -11.09 -21.73 -15.60
N ASN A 109 -11.70 -21.89 -14.43
CA ASN A 109 -13.05 -21.39 -14.14
C ASN A 109 -12.97 -19.92 -13.67
N LEU A 110 -13.50 -19.01 -14.46
CA LEU A 110 -13.32 -17.57 -14.28
C LEU A 110 -14.52 -16.74 -14.75
N ASP A 111 -14.72 -15.59 -14.10
CA ASP A 111 -15.79 -14.63 -14.39
C ASP A 111 -15.26 -13.19 -14.51
N PRO A 112 -16.04 -12.24 -15.10
CA PRO A 112 -15.80 -10.82 -14.96
C PRO A 112 -15.88 -10.38 -13.49
N LEU A 113 -14.86 -9.66 -12.99
CA LEU A 113 -14.79 -9.22 -11.59
C LEU A 113 -15.98 -8.35 -11.12
N GLY A 114 -16.65 -7.68 -12.04
CA GLY A 114 -17.85 -6.90 -11.76
C GLY A 114 -18.09 -5.86 -12.85
N LYS A 115 -19.31 -5.32 -12.92
CA LYS A 115 -19.70 -4.33 -13.96
C LYS A 115 -18.83 -3.06 -13.94
N TRP A 116 -18.24 -2.74 -12.79
CA TRP A 116 -17.32 -1.61 -12.59
C TRP A 116 -15.93 -1.82 -13.24
N SER A 117 -15.52 -3.07 -13.51
CA SER A 117 -14.18 -3.36 -14.05
C SER A 117 -14.23 -3.83 -15.50
N LYS A 118 -13.59 -3.07 -16.40
CA LYS A 118 -13.46 -3.46 -17.81
C LYS A 118 -12.35 -4.50 -18.04
N THR A 119 -11.38 -4.63 -17.12
CA THR A 119 -10.14 -5.41 -17.26
C THR A 119 -9.97 -6.54 -16.22
N GLY A 120 -10.71 -6.52 -15.12
CA GLY A 120 -10.60 -7.53 -14.07
C GLY A 120 -11.35 -8.82 -14.37
N LEU A 121 -10.73 -9.95 -14.00
CA LEU A 121 -11.35 -11.28 -13.95
C LEU A 121 -11.14 -11.88 -12.55
N VAL A 122 -12.14 -12.61 -12.07
CA VAL A 122 -12.08 -13.47 -10.87
C VAL A 122 -11.85 -14.89 -11.35
N ILE A 123 -11.02 -15.65 -10.63
CA ILE A 123 -10.75 -17.06 -10.88
C ILE A 123 -11.22 -17.82 -9.63
N TYR A 124 -12.17 -18.73 -9.81
CA TYR A 124 -12.73 -19.56 -8.74
C TYR A 124 -11.96 -20.86 -8.58
N ASP A 125 -11.59 -21.48 -9.70
CA ASP A 125 -10.87 -22.75 -9.75
C ASP A 125 -9.95 -22.78 -10.99
N SER A 126 -8.86 -23.53 -10.91
CA SER A 126 -7.87 -23.64 -11.98
C SER A 126 -7.02 -24.90 -11.81
N SER A 127 -7.17 -25.85 -12.74
CA SER A 127 -6.32 -27.05 -12.84
C SER A 127 -4.86 -26.73 -13.19
N VAL A 128 -4.58 -25.51 -13.67
CA VAL A 128 -3.25 -25.03 -14.08
C VAL A 128 -2.77 -23.93 -13.13
N PRO A 129 -1.49 -23.90 -12.71
CA PRO A 129 -0.95 -22.80 -11.93
C PRO A 129 -0.98 -21.47 -12.70
N ILE A 130 -1.91 -20.59 -12.33
CA ILE A 130 -2.14 -19.26 -12.93
C ILE A 130 -0.93 -18.31 -12.86
N GLY A 131 0.05 -18.59 -12.00
CA GLY A 131 1.35 -17.90 -11.94
C GLY A 131 2.42 -18.45 -12.90
N ALA A 132 2.11 -19.45 -13.73
CA ALA A 132 3.05 -20.10 -14.64
C ALA A 132 2.47 -20.39 -16.04
N THR A 133 1.29 -19.84 -16.38
CA THR A 133 0.71 -19.97 -17.73
C THR A 133 1.55 -19.25 -18.78
N PRO A 134 1.57 -19.71 -20.05
CA PRO A 134 2.20 -18.97 -21.15
C PRO A 134 1.67 -17.55 -21.29
N GLU A 135 0.39 -17.32 -21.03
CA GLU A 135 -0.26 -16.00 -21.06
C GLU A 135 0.28 -15.07 -19.95
N TYR A 136 0.50 -15.59 -18.73
CA TYR A 136 1.12 -14.82 -17.65
C TYR A 136 2.59 -14.49 -17.95
N LEU A 137 3.35 -15.45 -18.48
CA LEU A 137 4.74 -15.27 -18.87
C LEU A 137 4.90 -14.29 -20.04
N ALA A 138 4.00 -14.32 -21.03
CA ALA A 138 3.90 -13.34 -22.10
C ALA A 138 3.39 -11.96 -21.62
N GLY A 139 2.94 -11.85 -20.37
CA GLY A 139 2.43 -10.61 -19.77
C GLY A 139 1.03 -10.20 -20.25
N HIS A 140 0.20 -11.15 -20.68
CA HIS A 140 -1.20 -10.90 -21.05
C HIS A 140 -2.08 -10.51 -19.85
N TYR A 141 -1.65 -10.82 -18.62
CA TYR A 141 -2.28 -10.37 -17.39
C TYR A 141 -1.28 -10.22 -16.24
N MET A 142 -1.75 -9.59 -15.16
CA MET A 142 -1.08 -9.48 -13.88
C MET A 142 -1.98 -10.07 -12.78
N LEU A 143 -1.43 -10.89 -11.88
CA LEU A 143 -2.09 -11.29 -10.64
C LEU A 143 -2.17 -10.05 -9.72
N GLN A 144 -3.38 -9.58 -9.42
CA GLN A 144 -3.59 -8.33 -8.70
C GLN A 144 -4.97 -8.34 -8.01
N GLY A 145 -4.97 -8.11 -6.69
CA GLY A 145 -6.19 -8.00 -5.90
C GLY A 145 -7.14 -6.91 -6.42
N ALA A 146 -8.43 -7.21 -6.48
CA ALA A 146 -9.49 -6.33 -6.97
C ALA A 146 -9.43 -4.89 -6.40
N SER A 147 -9.18 -4.78 -5.09
CA SER A 147 -8.94 -3.53 -4.35
C SER A 147 -7.92 -2.61 -5.03
N SER A 148 -6.83 -3.19 -5.57
CA SER A 148 -5.69 -2.45 -6.12
C SER A 148 -5.88 -1.95 -7.54
N LEU A 149 -6.99 -2.26 -8.22
CA LEU A 149 -7.36 -1.59 -9.48
C LEU A 149 -7.99 -0.20 -9.22
N LEU A 150 -8.69 -0.05 -8.09
CA LEU A 150 -9.54 1.10 -7.80
C LEU A 150 -8.79 2.45 -7.70
N PRO A 151 -7.56 2.55 -7.16
CA PRO A 151 -6.84 3.83 -7.13
C PRO A 151 -6.49 4.37 -8.52
N VAL A 152 -6.12 3.48 -9.43
CA VAL A 152 -5.75 3.85 -10.81
C VAL A 152 -6.98 4.23 -11.61
N MET A 153 -8.12 3.55 -11.38
CA MET A 153 -9.41 3.98 -11.91
C MET A 153 -9.81 5.37 -11.38
N ALA A 154 -9.65 5.62 -10.08
CA ALA A 154 -9.93 6.92 -9.48
C ALA A 154 -8.98 8.02 -9.98
N LEU A 155 -7.71 7.70 -10.23
CA LEU A 155 -6.71 8.63 -10.77
C LEU A 155 -7.09 9.12 -12.18
N ALA A 156 -7.69 8.21 -12.98
CA ALA A 156 -8.09 8.44 -14.37
C ALA A 156 -6.95 9.08 -15.21
N PRO A 157 -5.78 8.44 -15.31
CA PRO A 157 -4.65 8.93 -16.10
C PRO A 157 -5.01 9.06 -17.58
N GLN A 158 -4.48 10.08 -18.25
CA GLN A 158 -4.70 10.36 -19.67
C GLN A 158 -3.43 10.13 -20.50
N GLU A 159 -3.59 9.98 -21.80
CA GLU A 159 -2.48 9.89 -22.75
C GLU A 159 -1.62 11.17 -22.71
N ASN A 160 -0.31 11.01 -22.91
CA ASN A 160 0.74 12.05 -22.91
C ASN A 160 1.02 12.78 -21.58
N GLU A 161 0.30 12.52 -20.49
CA GLU A 161 0.57 13.12 -19.17
C GLU A 161 1.93 12.70 -18.55
N ARG A 162 2.43 13.49 -17.60
CA ARG A 162 3.51 13.15 -16.67
C ARG A 162 2.92 12.70 -15.34
N ILE A 163 3.14 11.43 -14.96
CA ILE A 163 2.55 10.83 -13.76
C ILE A 163 3.62 10.27 -12.84
N LEU A 164 3.51 10.52 -11.55
CA LEU A 164 4.39 9.95 -10.52
C LEU A 164 3.62 8.92 -9.68
N ASP A 165 4.17 7.71 -9.59
CA ASP A 165 3.74 6.64 -8.68
C ASP A 165 4.77 6.58 -7.54
N MET A 166 4.46 7.18 -6.39
CA MET A 166 5.44 7.56 -5.37
C MET A 166 5.96 6.38 -4.52
N CYS A 167 5.19 5.29 -4.44
CA CYS A 167 5.47 4.07 -3.69
C CYS A 167 5.03 2.86 -4.53
N CYS A 168 5.72 2.64 -5.65
CA CYS A 168 5.21 1.89 -6.79
C CYS A 168 5.23 0.36 -6.62
N ALA A 169 6.06 -0.19 -5.73
CA ALA A 169 6.32 -1.63 -5.73
C ALA A 169 5.14 -2.45 -5.19
N PRO A 170 4.76 -3.58 -5.84
CA PRO A 170 5.54 -4.36 -6.82
C PRO A 170 5.31 -4.00 -8.31
N GLY A 171 4.84 -2.80 -8.64
CA GLY A 171 4.63 -2.33 -10.02
C GLY A 171 3.25 -2.66 -10.59
N GLY A 172 2.37 -3.25 -9.77
CA GLY A 172 1.01 -3.63 -10.16
C GLY A 172 0.14 -2.41 -10.53
N LYS A 173 0.20 -1.34 -9.75
CA LYS A 173 -0.56 -0.09 -10.00
C LYS A 173 0.07 0.71 -11.16
N THR A 174 1.39 0.89 -11.13
CA THR A 174 2.21 1.49 -12.20
C THR A 174 1.90 0.93 -13.60
N SER A 175 1.89 -0.40 -13.74
CA SER A 175 1.61 -1.07 -15.00
C SER A 175 0.15 -0.97 -15.46
N TYR A 176 -0.78 -0.59 -14.58
CA TYR A 176 -2.16 -0.26 -14.96
C TYR A 176 -2.27 1.20 -15.43
N ILE A 177 -1.51 2.12 -14.82
CA ILE A 177 -1.37 3.51 -15.32
C ILE A 177 -0.86 3.47 -16.77
N ALA A 178 0.21 2.72 -17.06
CA ALA A 178 0.76 2.54 -18.41
C ALA A 178 -0.25 1.99 -19.43
N GLN A 179 -1.13 1.08 -19.01
CA GLN A 179 -2.18 0.50 -19.83
C GLN A 179 -3.27 1.51 -20.22
N LEU A 180 -3.66 2.40 -19.29
CA LEU A 180 -4.62 3.46 -19.56
C LEU A 180 -4.02 4.59 -20.41
N MET A 181 -2.75 4.92 -20.18
CA MET A 181 -1.97 5.86 -21.01
C MET A 181 -1.53 5.28 -22.36
N LYS A 182 -1.85 4.02 -22.69
CA LYS A 182 -1.41 3.31 -23.91
C LYS A 182 0.10 3.40 -24.20
N ASN A 183 0.96 3.35 -23.18
CA ASN A 183 2.42 3.57 -23.29
C ASN A 183 2.84 4.97 -23.84
N THR A 184 1.98 5.99 -23.76
CA THR A 184 2.31 7.40 -24.08
C THR A 184 2.72 8.20 -22.84
N GLY A 185 3.24 9.42 -23.00
CA GLY A 185 3.62 10.29 -21.88
C GLY A 185 4.81 9.76 -21.07
N MET A 186 4.84 10.08 -19.77
CA MET A 186 5.88 9.63 -18.85
C MET A 186 5.28 9.16 -17.53
N ILE A 187 5.67 7.97 -17.08
CA ILE A 187 5.46 7.50 -15.70
C ILE A 187 6.80 7.48 -14.98
N LEU A 188 6.85 8.02 -13.77
CA LEU A 188 7.98 7.89 -12.87
C LEU A 188 7.56 7.00 -11.69
N ALA A 189 8.17 5.82 -11.60
CA ALA A 189 7.83 4.77 -10.67
C ALA A 189 8.88 4.72 -9.56
N ASN A 190 8.55 5.27 -8.40
CA ASN A 190 9.46 5.39 -7.28
C ASN A 190 9.13 4.40 -6.15
N ASP A 191 10.15 3.78 -5.56
CA ASP A 191 10.03 3.09 -4.26
C ASP A 191 11.35 3.26 -3.49
N SER A 192 11.29 3.43 -2.17
CA SER A 192 12.49 3.64 -1.34
C SER A 192 13.22 2.34 -0.99
N ASN A 193 12.67 1.18 -1.34
CA ASN A 193 13.30 -0.13 -1.13
C ASN A 193 13.87 -0.67 -2.45
N ALA A 194 15.20 -0.74 -2.53
CA ALA A 194 15.95 -1.22 -3.70
C ALA A 194 15.57 -2.65 -4.13
N GLU A 195 15.38 -3.55 -3.16
CA GLU A 195 15.10 -4.97 -3.40
C GLU A 195 13.72 -5.14 -4.06
N ARG A 196 12.72 -4.41 -3.56
CA ARG A 196 11.34 -4.41 -4.09
C ARG A 196 11.27 -3.85 -5.52
N LEU A 197 12.20 -2.99 -5.92
CA LEU A 197 12.29 -2.49 -7.29
C LEU A 197 12.71 -3.56 -8.32
N HIS A 198 13.40 -4.64 -7.94
CA HIS A 198 13.67 -5.75 -8.86
C HIS A 198 12.37 -6.39 -9.38
N SER A 199 11.36 -6.53 -8.50
CA SER A 199 10.02 -7.00 -8.90
C SER A 199 9.29 -5.98 -9.77
N VAL A 200 9.46 -4.67 -9.54
CA VAL A 200 8.90 -3.61 -10.39
C VAL A 200 9.46 -3.71 -11.81
N VAL A 201 10.78 -3.71 -11.95
CA VAL A 201 11.48 -3.80 -13.24
C VAL A 201 11.07 -5.07 -14.00
N GLY A 202 11.07 -6.24 -13.35
CA GLY A 202 10.63 -7.49 -13.95
C GLY A 202 9.17 -7.47 -14.42
N ASN A 203 8.25 -6.92 -13.60
CA ASN A 203 6.84 -6.80 -13.97
C ASN A 203 6.62 -5.82 -15.13
N LEU A 204 7.29 -4.65 -15.14
CA LEU A 204 7.16 -3.65 -16.19
C LEU A 204 7.64 -4.18 -17.55
N HIS A 205 8.83 -4.80 -17.60
CA HIS A 205 9.33 -5.43 -18.83
C HIS A 205 8.42 -6.55 -19.32
N ARG A 206 8.00 -7.47 -18.44
CA ARG A 206 7.11 -8.58 -18.83
C ARG A 206 5.78 -8.07 -19.38
N LEU A 207 5.19 -7.05 -18.76
CA LEU A 207 3.93 -6.46 -19.20
C LEU A 207 4.09 -5.57 -20.45
N GLY A 208 5.31 -5.29 -20.91
CA GLY A 208 5.58 -4.47 -22.09
C GLY A 208 5.33 -2.98 -21.85
N VAL A 209 5.60 -2.49 -20.64
CA VAL A 209 5.52 -1.06 -20.32
C VAL A 209 6.78 -0.36 -20.83
N THR A 210 6.62 0.70 -21.63
CA THR A 210 7.74 1.41 -22.27
C THR A 210 7.86 2.89 -21.87
N ASN A 211 6.84 3.45 -21.23
CA ASN A 211 6.80 4.87 -20.80
C ASN A 211 7.20 5.07 -19.32
N ALA A 212 7.68 4.03 -18.63
CA ALA A 212 7.99 4.06 -17.21
C ALA A 212 9.50 4.15 -16.94
N VAL A 213 9.91 5.19 -16.21
CA VAL A 213 11.23 5.31 -15.59
C VAL A 213 11.13 4.81 -14.15
N VAL A 214 12.07 3.99 -13.69
CA VAL A 214 12.11 3.47 -12.32
C VAL A 214 13.17 4.23 -11.51
N SER A 215 12.82 4.65 -10.28
CA SER A 215 13.73 5.40 -9.39
C SER A 215 13.72 4.84 -7.97
N ASN A 216 14.85 4.99 -7.28
CA ASN A 216 14.97 4.74 -5.85
C ASN A 216 15.27 6.06 -5.12
N CYS A 217 14.25 6.68 -4.54
CA CYS A 217 14.33 7.92 -3.78
C CYS A 217 13.35 7.91 -2.61
N ASP A 218 13.67 8.67 -1.55
CA ASP A 218 12.71 9.00 -0.49
C ASP A 218 11.60 9.90 -1.07
N GLY A 219 10.36 9.38 -1.10
CA GLY A 219 9.19 10.10 -1.61
C GLY A 219 8.94 11.45 -0.93
N ARG A 220 9.44 11.65 0.30
CA ARG A 220 9.34 12.91 1.05
C ARG A 220 10.25 14.02 0.51
N GLN A 221 11.24 13.66 -0.30
CA GLN A 221 12.19 14.59 -0.90
C GLN A 221 11.87 14.87 -2.38
N PHE A 222 10.92 14.13 -2.95
CA PHE A 222 10.63 14.13 -4.39
C PHE A 222 10.37 15.52 -5.00
N PRO A 223 9.59 16.44 -4.38
CA PRO A 223 9.37 17.79 -4.91
C PRO A 223 10.66 18.62 -5.13
N LYS A 224 11.75 18.28 -4.43
CA LYS A 224 13.08 18.91 -4.60
C LYS A 224 13.90 18.29 -5.73
N VAL A 225 13.61 17.04 -6.08
CA VAL A 225 14.33 16.27 -7.11
C VAL A 225 13.67 16.49 -8.48
N LEU A 226 12.35 16.33 -8.57
CA LEU A 226 11.58 16.54 -9.79
C LEU A 226 10.12 16.83 -9.44
N GLY A 227 9.56 17.87 -10.07
CA GLY A 227 8.17 18.26 -9.92
C GLY A 227 7.46 18.46 -11.26
N GLY A 228 6.27 19.06 -11.18
CA GLY A 228 5.47 19.42 -12.36
C GLY A 228 4.75 18.22 -12.97
N PHE A 229 4.31 17.27 -12.15
CA PHE A 229 3.48 16.14 -12.62
C PHE A 229 2.03 16.57 -12.78
N ASP A 230 1.35 16.02 -13.77
CA ASP A 230 -0.07 16.21 -14.00
C ASP A 230 -0.89 15.43 -12.98
N ARG A 231 -0.43 14.22 -12.63
CA ARG A 231 -1.06 13.39 -11.59
C ARG A 231 -0.03 12.71 -10.69
N VAL A 232 -0.41 12.48 -9.42
CA VAL A 232 0.34 11.64 -8.49
C VAL A 232 -0.55 10.53 -7.93
N LEU A 233 -0.05 9.30 -7.96
CA LEU A 233 -0.54 8.19 -7.14
C LEU A 233 0.37 8.04 -5.92
N LEU A 234 -0.24 7.99 -4.74
CA LEU A 234 0.40 7.66 -3.48
C LEU A 234 -0.34 6.45 -2.86
N ASP A 235 0.12 5.26 -3.21
CA ASP A 235 -0.24 4.00 -2.57
C ASP A 235 0.62 3.84 -1.31
N ALA A 236 0.19 4.47 -0.22
CA ALA A 236 1.09 4.77 0.88
C ALA A 236 1.44 3.51 1.72
N PRO A 237 2.69 3.40 2.23
CA PRO A 237 3.08 2.30 3.11
C PRO A 237 2.17 2.29 4.35
N CYS A 238 1.44 1.20 4.54
CA CYS A 238 0.36 1.07 5.52
C CYS A 238 0.63 -0.04 6.56
N SER A 239 -0.11 -0.02 7.66
CA SER A 239 -0.05 -1.06 8.71
C SER A 239 -0.38 -2.48 8.21
N GLY A 240 -1.25 -2.59 7.20
CA GLY A 240 -1.74 -3.85 6.60
C GLY A 240 -3.12 -4.30 7.09
N THR A 241 -3.78 -3.52 7.96
CA THR A 241 -5.04 -3.92 8.65
C THR A 241 -6.23 -4.22 7.74
N GLY A 242 -6.18 -3.88 6.45
CA GLY A 242 -7.18 -4.27 5.46
C GLY A 242 -6.92 -5.61 4.76
N VAL A 243 -5.70 -6.15 4.81
CA VAL A 243 -5.28 -7.37 4.07
C VAL A 243 -5.15 -8.62 4.95
N ILE A 244 -5.88 -8.68 6.06
CA ILE A 244 -5.80 -9.77 7.06
C ILE A 244 -6.05 -11.16 6.45
N SER A 245 -6.95 -11.28 5.47
CA SER A 245 -7.21 -12.54 4.72
C SER A 245 -6.08 -12.96 3.76
N LYS A 246 -4.99 -12.21 3.70
CA LYS A 246 -3.76 -12.51 2.93
C LYS A 246 -2.52 -12.57 3.81
N ASP A 247 -2.47 -11.75 4.85
CA ASP A 247 -1.45 -11.81 5.91
C ASP A 247 -2.14 -11.90 7.28
N PRO A 248 -2.43 -13.12 7.77
CA PRO A 248 -3.04 -13.33 9.08
C PRO A 248 -2.15 -12.86 10.25
N ALA A 249 -0.84 -12.66 10.05
CA ALA A 249 0.04 -12.16 11.11
C ALA A 249 -0.28 -10.71 11.50
N VAL A 250 -1.00 -9.97 10.64
CA VAL A 250 -1.54 -8.64 10.96
C VAL A 250 -2.49 -8.66 12.17
N LYS A 251 -3.15 -9.80 12.47
CA LYS A 251 -4.04 -9.94 13.64
C LYS A 251 -3.32 -9.69 14.98
N THR A 252 -2.06 -10.08 15.07
CA THR A 252 -1.25 -10.08 16.29
C THR A 252 -0.09 -9.10 16.25
N ASN A 253 0.52 -8.87 15.09
CA ASN A 253 1.81 -8.20 14.95
C ASN A 253 1.69 -6.70 14.63
N LYS A 254 0.71 -6.01 15.25
CA LYS A 254 0.46 -4.57 15.07
C LYS A 254 0.06 -3.94 16.40
N ASP A 255 0.74 -2.85 16.78
CA ASP A 255 0.40 -2.04 17.95
C ASP A 255 0.00 -0.60 17.54
N GLU A 256 -0.29 0.25 18.53
CA GLU A 256 -0.63 1.65 18.28
C GLU A 256 0.54 2.46 17.74
N LYS A 257 1.78 2.13 18.13
CA LYS A 257 2.99 2.83 17.70
C LYS A 257 3.25 2.58 16.22
N ASP A 258 3.00 1.36 15.73
CA ASP A 258 3.07 1.02 14.30
C ASP A 258 2.07 1.82 13.46
N ILE A 259 0.80 1.86 13.89
CA ILE A 259 -0.26 2.59 13.19
C ILE A 259 0.06 4.10 13.18
N LEU A 260 0.48 4.67 14.31
CA LEU A 260 0.86 6.09 14.41
C LEU A 260 2.14 6.42 13.63
N ARG A 261 3.11 5.50 13.57
CA ARG A 261 4.34 5.61 12.76
C ARG A 261 4.02 5.62 11.27
N CYS A 262 3.15 4.71 10.82
CA CYS A 262 2.64 4.70 9.44
C CYS A 262 1.90 6.01 9.14
N ALA A 263 0.97 6.42 10.00
CA ALA A 263 0.22 7.67 9.87
C ALA A 263 1.10 8.93 9.85
N HIS A 264 2.26 8.94 10.53
CA HIS A 264 3.21 10.04 10.45
C HIS A 264 3.92 10.07 9.08
N LEU A 265 4.49 8.94 8.65
CA LEU A 265 5.15 8.82 7.34
C LEU A 265 4.17 9.15 6.19
N GLN A 266 2.93 8.69 6.28
CA GLN A 266 1.86 8.99 5.33
C GLN A 266 1.55 10.49 5.24
N LYS A 267 1.63 11.24 6.36
CA LYS A 267 1.47 12.70 6.38
C LYS A 267 2.64 13.43 5.71
N GLU A 268 3.87 12.97 5.87
CA GLU A 268 5.03 13.52 5.16
C GLU A 268 4.94 13.25 3.65
N LEU A 269 4.55 12.02 3.27
CA LEU A 269 4.39 11.60 1.88
C LEU A 269 3.23 12.32 1.17
N ILE A 270 2.07 12.50 1.82
CA ILE A 270 0.91 13.13 1.15
C ILE A 270 1.13 14.62 0.86
N LEU A 271 1.84 15.35 1.74
CA LEU A 271 2.26 16.72 1.45
C LEU A 271 3.21 16.75 0.24
N SER A 272 4.17 15.83 0.21
CA SER A 272 5.13 15.70 -0.88
C SER A 272 4.46 15.33 -2.22
N ALA A 273 3.48 14.43 -2.19
CA ALA A 273 2.66 14.08 -3.36
C ALA A 273 1.86 15.28 -3.89
N ILE A 274 1.31 16.11 -3.00
CA ILE A 274 0.61 17.35 -3.38
C ILE A 274 1.58 18.38 -3.95
N ASP A 275 2.77 18.53 -3.36
CA ASP A 275 3.77 19.51 -3.81
C ASP A 275 4.37 19.14 -5.17
N SER A 276 4.53 17.85 -5.49
CA SER A 276 4.96 17.35 -6.80
C SER A 276 3.98 17.63 -7.95
N VAL A 277 2.67 17.79 -7.69
CA VAL A 277 1.65 18.06 -8.72
C VAL A 277 1.64 19.53 -9.14
N ASN A 278 1.51 19.80 -10.44
CA ASN A 278 1.21 21.13 -10.94
C ASN A 278 -0.30 21.43 -10.90
N ALA A 279 -0.71 22.46 -10.14
CA ALA A 279 -2.09 22.96 -10.13
C ALA A 279 -2.55 23.51 -11.49
N ALA A 280 -1.62 24.04 -12.29
CA ALA A 280 -1.88 24.63 -13.62
C ALA A 280 -1.86 23.59 -14.76
N SER A 281 -1.86 22.29 -14.46
CA SER A 281 -2.07 21.25 -15.47
C SER A 281 -3.54 21.25 -15.93
N GLU A 282 -3.75 21.39 -17.24
CA GLU A 282 -5.07 21.48 -17.87
C GLU A 282 -5.89 20.20 -17.66
N THR A 283 -5.30 19.03 -17.98
CA THR A 283 -5.93 17.71 -17.81
C THR A 283 -5.78 17.18 -16.38
N GLY A 284 -4.66 17.49 -15.72
CA GLY A 284 -4.20 16.93 -14.47
C GLY A 284 -4.59 17.77 -13.25
N GLY A 285 -3.62 18.06 -12.38
CA GLY A 285 -3.81 18.66 -11.07
C GLY A 285 -4.38 17.70 -10.02
N TYR A 286 -4.32 16.37 -10.23
CA TYR A 286 -4.97 15.37 -9.38
C TYR A 286 -3.98 14.53 -8.55
N ILE A 287 -4.33 14.30 -7.28
CA ILE A 287 -3.64 13.35 -6.40
C ILE A 287 -4.64 12.25 -6.01
N VAL A 288 -4.25 10.98 -6.09
CA VAL A 288 -4.94 9.89 -5.38
C VAL A 288 -4.06 9.38 -4.26
N TYR A 289 -4.58 9.49 -3.04
CA TYR A 289 -4.06 8.82 -1.85
C TYR A 289 -4.85 7.53 -1.64
N CYS A 290 -4.15 6.43 -1.39
CA CYS A 290 -4.80 5.18 -0.98
C CYS A 290 -3.96 4.37 0.00
N THR A 291 -4.64 3.54 0.79
CA THR A 291 -3.99 2.61 1.74
C THR A 291 -4.65 1.24 1.73
N CYS A 292 -3.85 0.25 2.11
CA CYS A 292 -4.23 -1.10 2.48
C CYS A 292 -4.71 -1.23 3.96
N SER A 293 -5.16 -0.13 4.56
CA SER A 293 -5.54 -0.04 5.97
C SER A 293 -7.00 0.39 6.11
N ILE A 294 -7.66 -0.10 7.16
CA ILE A 294 -9.02 0.32 7.56
C ILE A 294 -9.01 1.34 8.71
N MET A 295 -7.85 1.57 9.34
CA MET A 295 -7.71 2.46 10.49
C MET A 295 -8.01 3.91 10.13
N VAL A 296 -8.45 4.70 11.11
CA VAL A 296 -8.89 6.10 10.89
C VAL A 296 -7.69 7.05 10.95
N GLU A 297 -6.68 6.65 11.72
CA GLU A 297 -5.38 7.28 11.92
C GLU A 297 -4.53 7.34 10.63
N GLU A 298 -4.64 6.31 9.77
CA GLU A 298 -3.93 6.22 8.48
C GLU A 298 -4.73 6.79 7.30
N ASN A 299 -6.01 7.06 7.50
CA ASN A 299 -6.95 7.41 6.43
C ASN A 299 -7.47 8.84 6.63
N GLU A 300 -8.59 9.02 7.34
CA GLU A 300 -9.20 10.34 7.55
C GLU A 300 -8.24 11.33 8.23
N TRP A 301 -7.41 10.90 9.20
CA TRP A 301 -6.46 11.80 9.86
C TRP A 301 -5.34 12.29 8.93
N VAL A 302 -4.97 11.51 7.91
CA VAL A 302 -3.95 11.90 6.91
C VAL A 302 -4.57 12.84 5.89
N VAL A 303 -5.79 12.55 5.44
CA VAL A 303 -6.55 13.36 4.48
C VAL A 303 -6.96 14.72 5.06
N ASP A 304 -7.48 14.76 6.29
CA ASP A 304 -7.86 15.99 6.98
C ASP A 304 -6.65 16.88 7.30
N TYR A 305 -5.51 16.27 7.64
CA TYR A 305 -4.22 16.97 7.78
C TYR A 305 -3.76 17.59 6.44
N ALA A 306 -3.85 16.86 5.34
CA ALA A 306 -3.49 17.36 4.02
C ALA A 306 -4.36 18.54 3.57
N LEU A 307 -5.68 18.47 3.78
CA LEU A 307 -6.62 19.57 3.53
C LEU A 307 -6.29 20.84 4.33
N LYS A 308 -5.82 20.69 5.57
CA LYS A 308 -5.42 21.80 6.45
C LYS A 308 -4.05 22.40 6.14
N LYS A 309 -3.22 21.73 5.34
CA LYS A 309 -1.81 22.13 5.10
C LYS A 309 -1.47 22.45 3.64
N ARG A 310 -2.38 22.26 2.68
CA ARG A 310 -2.16 22.56 1.25
C ARG A 310 -3.43 23.03 0.54
N ASN A 311 -3.25 23.78 -0.55
CA ASN A 311 -4.33 24.26 -1.42
C ASN A 311 -4.89 23.14 -2.33
N VAL A 312 -5.55 22.17 -1.69
CA VAL A 312 -6.24 21.03 -2.30
C VAL A 312 -7.69 20.96 -1.83
N ARG A 313 -8.57 20.41 -2.68
CA ARG A 313 -9.93 20.01 -2.29
C ARG A 313 -10.13 18.53 -2.61
N LEU A 314 -10.88 17.82 -1.77
CA LEU A 314 -11.39 16.50 -2.14
C LEU A 314 -12.40 16.64 -3.29
N VAL A 315 -12.41 15.66 -4.17
CA VAL A 315 -13.35 15.50 -5.28
C VAL A 315 -13.86 14.06 -5.30
N ALA A 316 -15.01 13.81 -5.94
CA ALA A 316 -15.53 12.46 -6.10
C ALA A 316 -14.49 11.55 -6.78
N THR A 317 -14.29 10.34 -6.23
CA THR A 317 -13.32 9.38 -6.75
C THR A 317 -13.62 8.93 -8.17
N GLY A 318 -14.88 8.94 -8.60
CA GLY A 318 -15.34 8.31 -9.83
C GLY A 318 -15.54 6.79 -9.69
N LEU A 319 -15.78 6.32 -8.46
CA LEU A 319 -16.12 4.93 -8.15
C LEU A 319 -17.58 4.89 -7.68
N ASP A 320 -18.41 4.11 -8.37
CA ASP A 320 -19.88 4.06 -8.16
C ASP A 320 -20.30 3.34 -6.85
N PHE A 321 -19.33 2.90 -6.05
CA PHE A 321 -19.53 2.05 -4.88
C PHE A 321 -18.41 2.20 -3.84
N GLY A 322 -18.57 1.55 -2.68
CA GLY A 322 -17.78 1.77 -1.47
C GLY A 322 -18.54 2.58 -0.43
N LYS A 323 -18.31 2.34 0.87
CA LYS A 323 -18.84 3.18 1.95
C LYS A 323 -18.14 4.56 1.93
N GLU A 324 -18.81 5.60 2.42
CA GLU A 324 -18.20 6.93 2.55
C GLU A 324 -17.09 6.96 3.61
N GLY A 325 -16.18 7.93 3.51
CA GLY A 325 -15.23 8.24 4.59
C GLY A 325 -15.91 8.85 5.81
N PHE A 326 -15.31 8.66 6.99
CA PHE A 326 -15.85 9.21 8.23
C PHE A 326 -15.71 10.75 8.26
N THR A 327 -16.81 11.46 8.58
CA THR A 327 -16.78 12.91 8.90
C THR A 327 -16.75 13.17 10.40
N ARG A 328 -17.11 12.18 11.22
CA ARG A 328 -16.94 12.15 12.66
C ARG A 328 -16.50 10.75 13.08
N PHE A 329 -15.54 10.65 13.99
CA PHE A 329 -15.11 9.41 14.60
C PHE A 329 -14.75 9.66 16.07
N LYS A 330 -15.49 9.02 16.99
CA LYS A 330 -15.53 9.39 18.42
C LYS A 330 -15.75 10.90 18.57
N ASP A 331 -14.82 11.57 19.25
CA ASP A 331 -14.82 13.01 19.55
C ASP A 331 -14.26 13.84 18.38
N ARG A 332 -13.52 13.22 17.45
CA ARG A 332 -12.90 13.91 16.32
C ARG A 332 -13.93 14.21 15.23
N ARG A 333 -13.92 15.45 14.75
CA ARG A 333 -14.65 15.93 13.57
C ARG A 333 -13.63 16.20 12.46
N PHE A 334 -13.86 15.64 11.28
CA PHE A 334 -13.05 15.86 10.09
C PHE A 334 -13.77 16.81 9.12
N HIS A 335 -13.04 17.33 8.14
CA HIS A 335 -13.62 18.19 7.11
C HIS A 335 -14.84 17.52 6.40
N PRO A 336 -15.99 18.18 6.20
CA PRO A 336 -17.20 17.55 5.68
C PRO A 336 -17.06 16.86 4.32
N SER A 337 -16.10 17.30 3.49
CA SER A 337 -15.84 16.68 2.18
C SER A 337 -15.24 15.27 2.26
N LEU A 338 -14.87 14.77 3.45
CA LEU A 338 -14.44 13.37 3.65
C LEU A 338 -15.46 12.34 3.15
N LYS A 339 -16.75 12.71 3.04
CA LYS A 339 -17.77 11.89 2.34
C LYS A 339 -17.42 11.52 0.90
N SER A 340 -16.54 12.30 0.25
CA SER A 340 -16.07 12.05 -1.13
C SER A 340 -15.04 10.92 -1.23
N THR A 341 -14.43 10.50 -0.12
CA THR A 341 -13.51 9.34 -0.10
C THR A 341 -14.32 8.03 -0.08
N ARG A 342 -13.66 6.90 -0.38
CA ARG A 342 -14.31 5.59 -0.40
C ARG A 342 -13.55 4.58 0.47
N ARG A 343 -14.31 3.86 1.29
CA ARG A 343 -13.90 2.74 2.15
C ARG A 343 -14.48 1.44 1.59
N PHE A 344 -13.62 0.45 1.39
CA PHE A 344 -13.98 -0.90 0.97
C PHE A 344 -13.64 -1.87 2.11
N TYR A 345 -14.47 -2.89 2.29
CA TYR A 345 -14.32 -3.87 3.37
C TYR A 345 -14.67 -5.30 2.92
N PRO A 346 -14.01 -6.34 3.47
CA PRO A 346 -14.16 -7.75 3.05
C PRO A 346 -15.60 -8.28 3.06
N HIS A 347 -16.36 -8.00 4.12
CA HIS A 347 -17.71 -8.49 4.36
C HIS A 347 -18.79 -7.84 3.47
N THR A 348 -18.56 -6.61 3.02
CA THR A 348 -19.53 -5.85 2.21
C THR A 348 -19.20 -5.82 0.72
N HIS A 349 -17.95 -6.10 0.34
CA HIS A 349 -17.46 -5.90 -1.02
C HIS A 349 -16.75 -7.12 -1.64
N ASN A 350 -16.49 -8.19 -0.88
CA ASN A 350 -15.68 -9.34 -1.32
C ASN A 350 -14.29 -8.92 -1.87
N MET A 351 -13.68 -7.91 -1.25
CA MET A 351 -12.36 -7.37 -1.57
C MET A 351 -11.58 -7.06 -0.29
N ASP A 352 -10.26 -6.93 -0.39
CA ASP A 352 -9.44 -6.46 0.74
C ASP A 352 -9.97 -5.14 1.31
N GLY A 353 -9.79 -4.94 2.62
CA GLY A 353 -10.02 -3.65 3.28
C GLY A 353 -9.12 -2.58 2.67
N PHE A 354 -9.71 -1.46 2.24
CA PHE A 354 -9.00 -0.51 1.40
C PHE A 354 -9.61 0.90 1.47
N PHE A 355 -8.79 1.95 1.38
CA PHE A 355 -9.22 3.34 1.43
C PHE A 355 -8.71 4.15 0.24
N ILE A 356 -9.54 5.06 -0.30
CA ILE A 356 -9.20 5.92 -1.44
C ILE A 356 -9.72 7.34 -1.24
N ALA A 357 -8.82 8.32 -1.31
CA ALA A 357 -9.13 9.75 -1.35
C ALA A 357 -8.56 10.39 -2.63
N LYS A 358 -9.39 11.15 -3.35
CA LYS A 358 -8.98 11.88 -4.56
C LYS A 358 -9.04 13.38 -4.32
N PHE A 359 -7.94 14.07 -4.62
CA PHE A 359 -7.80 15.52 -4.48
C PHE A 359 -7.64 16.17 -5.86
N LYS A 360 -8.16 17.39 -6.02
CA LYS A 360 -7.71 18.35 -7.04
C LYS A 360 -6.93 19.46 -6.32
N LYS A 361 -5.68 19.69 -6.75
CA LYS A 361 -4.88 20.85 -6.37
C LYS A 361 -5.36 22.07 -7.15
N PHE A 362 -5.54 23.21 -6.48
CA PHE A 362 -6.05 24.44 -7.10
C PHE A 362 -5.08 25.63 -7.00
N SER A 363 -4.03 25.53 -6.21
CA SER A 363 -2.90 26.48 -6.23
C SER A 363 -1.59 25.77 -5.94
N ASN A 364 -0.50 26.26 -6.53
CA ASN A 364 0.87 25.83 -6.22
C ASN A 364 1.46 26.55 -5.00
N ALA A 365 0.82 27.62 -4.49
CA ALA A 365 1.23 28.25 -3.25
C ALA A 365 0.99 27.30 -2.05
N ILE A 366 1.99 27.19 -1.18
CA ILE A 366 1.85 26.52 0.12
C ILE A 366 1.31 27.55 1.11
N PRO A 367 0.20 27.28 1.82
CA PRO A 367 -0.27 28.16 2.89
C PRO A 367 0.82 28.33 3.96
N GLN A 368 1.21 29.56 4.23
CA GLN A 368 1.98 29.85 5.43
C GLN A 368 1.10 29.52 6.64
N ALA A 369 1.64 28.78 7.60
CA ALA A 369 0.94 28.57 8.86
C ALA A 369 0.89 29.91 9.60
N GLN A 370 -0.31 30.50 9.70
CA GLN A 370 -0.57 31.42 10.79
C GLN A 370 -0.25 30.69 12.09
N LYS A 371 0.46 31.37 13.00
CA LYS A 371 0.53 30.91 14.38
C LYS A 371 -0.84 31.20 14.97
N ASP A 372 -1.66 30.17 15.13
CA ASP A 372 -2.83 30.25 15.98
C ASP A 372 -2.30 30.55 17.40
N GLU A 373 -2.58 31.76 17.91
CA GLU A 373 -2.24 32.12 19.28
C GLU A 373 -3.19 31.37 20.21
N GLU A 374 -2.66 30.40 20.96
CA GLU A 374 -3.41 29.80 22.06
C GLU A 374 -3.73 30.90 23.09
N PRO A 375 -5.00 31.04 23.52
CA PRO A 375 -5.37 32.09 24.47
C PRO A 375 -4.69 31.82 25.81
N ALA A 376 -3.73 32.68 26.18
CA ALA A 376 -3.01 32.59 27.42
C ALA A 376 -3.99 32.72 28.60
N VAL A 377 -4.06 31.68 29.44
CA VAL A 377 -4.88 31.69 30.66
C VAL A 377 -4.27 32.66 31.66
N GLU A 378 -5.09 33.58 32.19
CA GLU A 378 -4.65 34.59 33.14
C GLU A 378 -4.14 33.95 34.44
N ALA A 379 -2.88 34.20 34.77
CA ALA A 379 -2.32 33.95 36.10
C ALA A 379 -2.20 35.29 36.84
N ALA A 380 -2.96 35.44 37.94
CA ALA A 380 -3.14 36.72 38.62
C ALA A 380 -1.86 37.25 39.30
N SER A 381 -1.72 38.58 39.31
CA SER A 381 -0.60 39.31 39.90
C SER A 381 -0.77 39.60 41.39
N LEU A 382 0.30 39.39 42.19
CA LEU A 382 0.67 40.06 43.45
C LEU A 382 2.04 39.47 43.87
N SER A 383 3.04 40.17 44.42
CA SER A 383 3.15 41.58 44.86
C SER A 383 4.60 42.10 44.77
N THR A 384 4.78 43.42 44.90
CA THR A 384 6.07 44.16 45.01
C THR A 384 6.65 44.11 46.45
N VAL A 385 7.85 44.60 46.85
CA VAL A 385 8.77 45.67 46.36
C VAL A 385 10.29 45.29 46.59
N PRO A 386 11.36 46.14 46.68
CA PRO A 386 12.59 45.92 45.88
C PRO A 386 13.93 45.83 46.67
N ASN A 387 15.08 45.71 45.96
CA ASN A 387 16.21 46.67 46.02
C ASN A 387 17.44 46.31 45.13
N THR A 388 18.06 47.34 44.50
CA THR A 388 19.51 47.56 44.19
C THR A 388 20.39 46.45 43.55
N VAL A 389 21.36 46.69 42.64
CA VAL A 389 21.92 47.94 42.05
C VAL A 389 22.68 47.66 40.72
N MET A 390 22.68 48.66 39.82
CA MET A 390 23.57 49.01 38.68
C MET A 390 24.19 47.98 37.68
N GLU A 391 24.09 48.40 36.41
CA GLU A 391 24.87 48.11 35.19
C GLU A 391 26.37 48.61 35.27
N PRO A 392 27.27 48.49 34.24
CA PRO A 392 26.99 48.39 32.79
C PRO A 392 27.83 47.44 31.89
N GLN A 393 27.30 47.32 30.67
CA GLN A 393 27.81 46.74 29.42
C GLN A 393 29.20 47.27 28.96
N LEU A 394 29.82 46.55 28.01
CA LEU A 394 30.53 47.21 26.88
C LEU A 394 30.65 46.33 25.62
N LYS A 395 30.47 46.95 24.44
CA LYS A 395 30.53 46.34 23.09
C LYS A 395 31.87 46.68 22.42
N LYS A 396 32.34 45.84 21.47
CA LYS A 396 33.49 46.15 20.59
C LYS A 396 33.11 46.21 19.10
N LYS A 397 33.87 47.00 18.34
CA LYS A 397 33.76 47.19 16.87
C LYS A 397 35.13 46.94 16.19
N LYS A 398 35.04 46.63 14.89
CA LYS A 398 35.92 46.93 13.72
C LYS A 398 36.98 48.05 13.87
N LEU A 399 38.07 48.18 13.08
CA LEU A 399 38.49 47.60 11.76
C LEU A 399 40.03 47.76 11.52
N GLU A 400 40.56 47.23 10.39
CA GLU A 400 41.84 47.56 9.68
C GLU A 400 43.22 47.38 10.39
N GLY A 401 44.37 47.15 9.71
CA GLY A 401 44.62 46.72 8.31
C GLY A 401 45.95 47.23 7.66
N SER A 402 46.87 46.35 7.18
CA SER A 402 48.06 46.76 6.38
C SER A 402 48.71 45.64 5.51
N LYS A 403 49.50 46.03 4.50
CA LYS A 403 50.20 45.25 3.44
C LYS A 403 51.54 44.62 3.97
N ALA A 404 52.36 43.79 3.29
CA ALA A 404 52.56 43.31 1.90
C ALA A 404 53.40 41.96 1.93
N ASP A 405 54.05 41.32 0.91
CA ASP A 405 54.22 41.44 -0.56
C ASP A 405 54.84 40.12 -1.19
N ARG A 406 55.12 40.12 -2.51
CA ARG A 406 56.15 39.39 -3.32
C ARG A 406 56.10 37.87 -3.71
N GLU A 407 56.07 37.69 -5.05
CA GLU A 407 56.91 36.83 -5.93
C GLU A 407 56.87 35.27 -5.95
N GLN A 408 56.19 34.75 -6.99
CA GLN A 408 56.57 33.69 -7.97
C GLN A 408 57.50 32.49 -7.60
N LYS A 409 57.01 31.26 -7.83
CA LYS A 409 57.51 30.33 -8.90
C LYS A 409 56.69 29.04 -9.05
N GLN A 410 56.57 28.54 -10.28
CA GLN A 410 56.34 27.11 -10.61
C GLN A 410 57.68 26.47 -11.05
N PRO A 411 57.87 25.14 -11.00
CA PRO A 411 57.42 24.28 -12.12
C PRO A 411 56.94 22.85 -11.74
N GLN A 412 56.38 22.15 -12.73
CA GLN A 412 56.19 20.67 -12.77
C GLN A 412 57.35 20.02 -13.60
N PRO A 413 57.24 18.77 -14.14
CA PRO A 413 57.00 17.45 -13.53
C PRO A 413 58.09 16.38 -13.90
N ALA A 414 58.27 15.30 -13.10
CA ALA A 414 58.91 14.02 -13.51
C ALA A 414 58.98 12.97 -12.35
N LEU A 415 59.26 11.66 -12.50
CA LEU A 415 59.05 10.63 -13.55
C LEU A 415 59.31 9.20 -12.95
N LYS A 416 58.56 8.18 -13.40
CA LYS A 416 58.90 6.73 -13.55
C LYS A 416 59.74 5.95 -12.48
N LYS A 417 59.14 4.88 -11.91
CA LYS A 417 59.44 3.41 -12.09
C LYS A 417 58.63 2.62 -11.03
N ARG A 418 57.93 1.48 -11.26
CA ARG A 418 58.09 0.24 -12.05
C ARG A 418 59.11 -0.80 -11.51
N HIS A 419 58.61 -1.71 -10.67
CA HIS A 419 58.84 -3.17 -10.68
C HIS A 419 57.50 -3.82 -10.22
N SER A 420 56.88 -4.85 -10.82
CA SER A 420 57.27 -6.03 -11.63
C SER A 420 57.57 -7.30 -10.81
N LEU A 421 56.58 -8.19 -10.71
CA LEU A 421 56.78 -9.63 -10.53
C LEU A 421 55.77 -10.37 -11.43
N GLN A 422 56.14 -11.55 -11.92
CA GLN A 422 55.40 -12.30 -12.93
C GLN A 422 54.91 -13.66 -12.43
N VAL A 423 53.71 -14.02 -12.90
CA VAL A 423 53.34 -15.35 -13.43
C VAL A 423 53.97 -16.59 -12.78
N GLN A 424 53.12 -17.44 -12.21
CA GLN A 424 53.12 -18.86 -12.59
C GLN A 424 51.76 -19.27 -13.14
N ARG A 425 51.77 -19.99 -14.26
CA ARG A 425 50.63 -20.72 -14.83
C ARG A 425 50.87 -22.22 -14.59
N ARG A 426 49.82 -22.98 -14.29
CA ARG A 426 49.75 -24.41 -14.62
C ARG A 426 48.49 -24.69 -15.47
N PRO A 427 48.49 -25.72 -16.33
CA PRO A 427 47.66 -25.70 -17.52
C PRO A 427 46.38 -26.54 -17.42
N LEU A 428 45.33 -26.09 -18.12
CA LEU A 428 44.28 -26.96 -18.62
C LEU A 428 44.46 -27.09 -20.14
N LYS A 429 44.87 -28.28 -20.61
CA LYS A 429 44.88 -28.62 -22.04
C LYS A 429 43.51 -29.17 -22.43
N ALA A 430 43.05 -28.84 -23.63
CA ALA A 430 41.79 -29.32 -24.18
C ALA A 430 41.89 -30.79 -24.65
N GLY A 431 40.75 -31.48 -24.61
CA GLY A 431 40.55 -32.79 -25.24
C GLY A 431 39.07 -32.96 -25.61
N ARG A 432 38.76 -33.04 -26.91
CA ARG A 432 37.45 -33.51 -27.40
C ARG A 432 37.41 -35.04 -27.32
N PRO A 433 36.22 -35.62 -27.17
CA PRO A 433 35.84 -36.76 -28.00
C PRO A 433 34.69 -36.38 -28.95
N SER A 434 34.73 -36.90 -30.18
CA SER A 434 33.61 -36.82 -31.13
C SER A 434 32.71 -38.05 -31.04
N THR A 435 31.42 -37.84 -31.32
CA THR A 435 30.40 -38.82 -31.72
C THR A 435 30.89 -40.23 -32.10
N LYS A 436 30.30 -41.25 -31.46
CA LYS A 436 29.98 -42.54 -32.10
C LYS A 436 28.61 -43.02 -31.63
N MET A 437 27.85 -43.62 -32.54
CA MET A 437 26.51 -44.16 -32.28
C MET A 437 26.62 -45.56 -31.67
N MET A 438 25.78 -45.87 -30.68
CA MET A 438 25.43 -47.25 -30.32
C MET A 438 23.94 -47.30 -29.99
N CYS A 439 23.20 -48.20 -30.67
CA CYS A 439 21.77 -48.37 -30.47
C CYS A 439 21.49 -49.25 -29.24
N PRO A 440 20.54 -48.87 -28.36
CA PRO A 440 19.87 -49.84 -27.49
C PRO A 440 19.07 -50.81 -28.35
N GLN A 441 19.17 -52.12 -28.07
CA GLN A 441 18.33 -53.14 -28.71
C GLN A 441 16.91 -53.05 -28.13
N GLY A 442 15.89 -53.11 -28.99
CA GLY A 442 14.49 -52.87 -28.59
C GLY A 442 13.76 -54.11 -28.06
N PRO A 443 12.77 -53.95 -27.16
CA PRO A 443 11.89 -55.05 -26.76
C PRO A 443 10.90 -55.42 -27.87
N THR A 444 10.67 -56.73 -27.97
CA THR A 444 9.88 -57.41 -29.00
C THR A 444 8.43 -56.93 -29.15
N ARG A 445 8.01 -56.67 -30.40
CA ARG A 445 6.59 -56.53 -30.78
C ARG A 445 5.84 -57.86 -30.55
N LYS A 446 5.08 -58.00 -29.48
CA LYS A 446 3.95 -58.96 -29.46
C LYS A 446 2.81 -58.39 -30.31
N LYS A 447 2.51 -59.06 -31.43
CA LYS A 447 1.32 -58.76 -32.24
C LYS A 447 0.08 -59.26 -31.48
N HIS A 448 -0.91 -58.40 -31.28
CA HIS A 448 -2.30 -58.83 -31.17
C HIS A 448 -3.06 -58.27 -32.36
N ARG A 449 -3.78 -59.16 -33.04
CA ARG A 449 -4.48 -58.90 -34.30
C ARG A 449 -5.97 -58.83 -33.99
N VAL A 450 -6.62 -57.82 -34.53
CA VAL A 450 -8.08 -57.62 -34.45
C VAL A 450 -8.83 -58.89 -34.84
N LYS A 451 -9.85 -59.26 -34.06
CA LYS A 451 -11.06 -59.88 -34.57
C LYS A 451 -12.24 -58.95 -34.28
N LEU A 452 -12.82 -58.43 -35.36
CA LEU A 452 -14.19 -57.91 -35.35
C LEU A 452 -15.12 -59.12 -35.48
N ASN A 453 -16.04 -59.26 -34.52
CA ASN A 453 -17.36 -59.84 -34.69
C ASN A 453 -18.30 -58.93 -33.88
N GLY A 454 -19.53 -58.64 -34.29
CA GLY A 454 -20.19 -59.08 -35.53
C GLY A 454 -21.59 -59.66 -35.32
N GLN A 455 -22.36 -59.09 -34.40
CA GLN A 455 -23.83 -59.17 -34.30
C GLN A 455 -24.30 -57.99 -33.44
#